data_AF-A0A8S3RC72-F1
#
_entry.id   AF-A0A8S3RC72-F1
#
_cell.length_a   1.000
_cell.length_b   1.000
_cell.length_c   1.000
_cell.angle_alpha   90.00
_cell.angle_beta   90.00
_cell.angle_gamma   90.00
#
_symmetry.space_group_name_H-M   'P 1'
#
loop_
_entity.id
_entity.type
_entity.pdbx_description
1 polymer ?
#
loop_
_entity_poly.entity_id
_entity_poly.type
_entity_poly.pdbx_seq_one_letter_code
_entity_poly.pdbx_strand_id
1 'polypeptide(L)'
;MEKFEILLSNKLFLKSLVQTLDRPNMLTMQEKAQFSSVLSISLLGNMRLFFDLIHCLLVDMVRSSTKKQQKVLFRRFDSITLRLMVNWLQIAIYKELSPHSGLQLFMLYKAVQTITEMGPIDALTGNSKNTIAEEKLLKIRIEHQNLTLQIDLNGNSDQHFPVKVLDCDTISQVKQKCCAQVYKNKPASEIPQHDELFLEWQEGKAGKLTLNDIDNTSERNNGLICLNTLKHYMVKDNCRMALMYKPHSEQEICVNSQGKEIENATSETISLLLSNDGEEDSKLQQWHLSNLPDDENSKRELGFGDIFLNRLFHTKLLLTDYIDSTFEELVDPQTLSNSIRYFLCMLDKIGDDFNIDSDVLQSWKNEIYATRILAPLIGKPDILFDVNVPGHVGPCLDILRQVFVESFTQTAHKVNKDSPTQKLLFHKDVPRYRKLIGPFFKGIEPVNDQAFWSEIYELSNKQKAELKFNRQLTFQQLYDLFIGKYRSEILDDFEDMEESRDLQFAKKVEEIIDLMEECSKNS
;
A
#
# COMPACT_ATOMS: atom_id res chain seq x y z
N MET A 1 -25.37 -19.13 -16.80
CA MET A 1 -24.39 -18.00 -16.81
C MET A 1 -24.67 -16.94 -17.87
N GLU A 2 -24.83 -17.27 -19.15
CA GLU A 2 -25.08 -16.27 -20.21
C GLU A 2 -26.32 -15.40 -19.97
N LYS A 3 -27.46 -15.99 -19.57
CA LYS A 3 -28.67 -15.24 -19.16
C LYS A 3 -28.39 -14.23 -18.03
N PHE A 4 -27.52 -14.59 -17.08
CA PHE A 4 -27.16 -13.72 -15.97
C PHE A 4 -26.26 -12.57 -16.42
N GLU A 5 -25.31 -12.82 -17.34
CA GLU A 5 -24.51 -11.75 -17.95
C GLU A 5 -25.39 -10.73 -18.71
N ILE A 6 -26.43 -11.19 -19.40
CA ILE A 6 -27.41 -10.31 -20.06
C ILE A 6 -28.12 -9.41 -19.05
N LEU A 7 -28.55 -9.95 -17.89
CA LEU A 7 -29.13 -9.14 -16.81
C LEU A 7 -28.14 -8.15 -16.22
N LEU A 8 -26.89 -8.59 -15.96
CA LEU A 8 -25.82 -7.73 -15.47
C LEU A 8 -25.42 -6.64 -16.49
N SER A 9 -25.79 -6.79 -17.75
CA SER A 9 -25.61 -5.74 -18.77
C SER A 9 -26.74 -4.70 -18.77
N ASN A 10 -27.79 -4.91 -17.99
CA ASN A 10 -28.91 -3.98 -17.86
C ASN A 10 -28.73 -3.04 -16.66
N LYS A 11 -28.57 -1.74 -16.93
CA LYS A 11 -28.39 -0.69 -15.91
C LYS A 11 -29.51 -0.67 -14.87
N LEU A 12 -30.77 -0.85 -15.28
CA LEU A 12 -31.92 -0.76 -14.36
C LEU A 12 -31.99 -1.97 -13.43
N PHE A 13 -31.59 -3.15 -13.93
CA PHE A 13 -31.43 -4.34 -13.10
C PHE A 13 -30.34 -4.11 -12.04
N LEU A 14 -29.15 -3.66 -12.46
CA LEU A 14 -28.04 -3.39 -11.54
C LEU A 14 -28.39 -2.34 -10.49
N LYS A 15 -29.08 -1.27 -10.89
CA LYS A 15 -29.57 -0.21 -10.00
C LYS A 15 -30.49 -0.81 -8.93
N SER A 16 -31.49 -1.59 -9.34
CA SER A 16 -32.46 -2.22 -8.43
C SER A 16 -31.80 -3.23 -7.49
N LEU A 17 -30.87 -4.04 -8.01
CA LEU A 17 -30.08 -4.97 -7.21
C LEU A 17 -29.25 -4.26 -6.14
N VAL A 18 -28.54 -3.18 -6.52
CA VAL A 18 -27.75 -2.39 -5.57
C VAL A 18 -28.65 -1.73 -4.53
N GLN A 19 -29.79 -1.15 -4.93
CA GLN A 19 -30.73 -0.53 -3.99
C GLN A 19 -31.27 -1.55 -2.96
N THR A 20 -31.60 -2.76 -3.41
CA THR A 20 -32.06 -3.85 -2.55
C THR A 20 -30.99 -4.27 -1.54
N LEU A 21 -29.77 -4.50 -2.01
CA LEU A 21 -28.64 -4.97 -1.19
C LEU A 21 -28.03 -3.88 -0.29
N ASP A 22 -28.20 -2.61 -0.64
CA ASP A 22 -27.67 -1.50 0.15
C ASP A 22 -28.63 -1.05 1.28
N ARG A 23 -29.83 -1.64 1.37
CA ARG A 23 -30.79 -1.37 2.44
C ARG A 23 -30.16 -1.55 3.83
N PRO A 24 -30.63 -0.77 4.83
CA PRO A 24 -30.17 -0.93 6.21
C PRO A 24 -30.36 -2.37 6.69
N ASN A 25 -29.33 -2.92 7.34
CA ASN A 25 -29.29 -4.29 7.89
C ASN A 25 -29.38 -5.45 6.88
N MET A 26 -29.41 -5.16 5.57
CA MET A 26 -29.42 -6.21 4.53
C MET A 26 -28.07 -6.94 4.46
N LEU A 27 -26.98 -6.16 4.39
CA LEU A 27 -25.61 -6.68 4.32
C LEU A 27 -24.74 -6.07 5.42
N THR A 28 -23.78 -6.85 5.92
CA THR A 28 -22.70 -6.35 6.77
C THR A 28 -21.76 -5.42 5.99
N MET A 29 -20.96 -4.59 6.69
CA MET A 29 -20.00 -3.69 6.02
C MET A 29 -18.95 -4.46 5.18
N GLN A 30 -18.58 -5.66 5.61
CA GLN A 30 -17.66 -6.53 4.88
C GLN A 30 -18.32 -7.11 3.62
N GLU A 31 -19.58 -7.56 3.71
CA GLU A 31 -20.33 -8.05 2.55
C GLU A 31 -20.59 -6.93 1.54
N LYS A 32 -20.90 -5.71 1.99
CA LYS A 32 -21.01 -4.54 1.09
C LYS A 32 -19.69 -4.27 0.36
N ALA A 33 -18.56 -4.36 1.07
CA ALA A 33 -17.24 -4.22 0.46
C ALA A 33 -17.00 -5.29 -0.61
N GLN A 34 -17.27 -6.55 -0.27
CA GLN A 34 -17.09 -7.68 -1.16
C GLN A 34 -18.01 -7.59 -2.38
N PHE A 35 -19.29 -7.26 -2.19
CA PHE A 35 -20.25 -7.06 -3.28
C PHE A 35 -19.77 -5.96 -4.23
N SER A 36 -19.41 -4.79 -3.71
CA SER A 36 -18.92 -3.68 -4.53
C SER A 36 -17.70 -4.08 -5.34
N SER A 37 -16.73 -4.79 -4.75
CA SER A 37 -15.53 -5.25 -5.47
C SER A 37 -15.84 -6.28 -6.54
N VAL A 38 -16.64 -7.32 -6.24
CA VAL A 38 -17.02 -8.35 -7.22
C VAL A 38 -17.82 -7.73 -8.37
N LEU A 39 -18.80 -6.86 -8.06
CA LEU A 39 -19.59 -6.16 -9.07
C LEU A 39 -18.72 -5.23 -9.92
N SER A 40 -17.73 -4.54 -9.33
CA SER A 40 -16.79 -3.72 -10.08
C SER A 40 -15.99 -4.56 -11.09
N ILE A 41 -15.51 -5.74 -10.68
CA ILE A 41 -14.80 -6.67 -11.56
C ILE A 41 -15.73 -7.19 -12.67
N SER A 42 -16.99 -7.51 -12.35
CA SER A 42 -18.01 -7.91 -13.33
C SER A 42 -18.24 -6.87 -14.43
N LEU A 43 -18.09 -5.58 -14.10
CA LEU A 43 -18.30 -4.45 -15.00
C LEU A 43 -17.04 -4.02 -15.78
N LEU A 44 -15.88 -4.60 -15.49
CA LEU A 44 -14.66 -4.35 -16.27
C LEU A 44 -14.88 -4.76 -17.74
N GLY A 45 -14.35 -3.93 -18.65
CA GLY A 45 -14.64 -4.03 -20.08
C GLY A 45 -15.97 -3.38 -20.51
N ASN A 46 -16.79 -2.90 -19.57
CA ASN A 46 -17.96 -2.07 -19.85
C ASN A 46 -18.00 -0.84 -18.93
N MET A 47 -16.95 -0.03 -19.00
CA MET A 47 -16.79 1.15 -18.12
C MET A 47 -17.87 2.21 -18.33
N ARG A 48 -18.54 2.21 -19.50
CA ARG A 48 -19.70 3.06 -19.76
C ARG A 48 -20.89 2.67 -18.88
N LEU A 49 -21.27 1.39 -18.88
CA LEU A 49 -22.32 0.89 -18.00
C LEU A 49 -21.98 1.13 -16.53
N PHE A 50 -20.72 0.95 -16.16
CA PHE A 50 -20.26 1.18 -14.79
C PHE A 50 -20.42 2.66 -14.38
N PHE A 51 -20.00 3.60 -15.23
CA PHE A 51 -20.19 5.03 -14.97
C PHE A 51 -21.67 5.41 -14.90
N ASP A 52 -22.48 4.98 -15.86
CA ASP A 52 -23.92 5.27 -15.91
C ASP A 52 -24.65 4.75 -14.66
N LEU A 53 -24.24 3.59 -14.14
CA LEU A 53 -24.75 3.03 -12.89
C LEU A 53 -24.37 3.90 -11.69
N ILE A 54 -23.11 4.32 -11.58
CA ILE A 54 -22.66 5.18 -10.48
C ILE A 54 -23.40 6.52 -10.52
N HIS A 55 -23.51 7.13 -11.69
CA HIS A 55 -24.22 8.40 -11.86
C HIS A 55 -25.67 8.28 -11.39
N CYS A 56 -26.42 7.25 -11.81
CA CYS A 56 -27.82 7.13 -11.42
C CYS A 56 -27.99 6.85 -9.92
N LEU A 57 -27.18 5.95 -9.35
CA LEU A 57 -27.21 5.66 -7.92
C LEU A 57 -26.84 6.87 -7.06
N LEU A 58 -25.87 7.67 -7.51
CA LEU A 58 -25.43 8.87 -6.79
C LEU A 58 -26.51 9.96 -6.78
N VAL A 59 -27.15 10.19 -7.93
CA VAL A 59 -28.28 11.12 -8.04
C VAL A 59 -29.43 10.69 -7.11
N ASP A 60 -29.77 9.40 -7.09
CA ASP A 60 -30.82 8.89 -6.20
C ASP A 60 -30.45 9.00 -4.73
N MET A 61 -29.18 8.78 -4.38
CA MET A 61 -28.66 8.97 -3.03
C MET A 61 -28.75 10.43 -2.57
N VAL A 62 -28.38 11.39 -3.42
CA VAL A 62 -28.48 12.82 -3.09
C VAL A 62 -29.94 13.26 -2.97
N ARG A 63 -30.81 12.79 -3.88
CA ARG A 63 -32.25 13.08 -3.88
C ARG A 63 -32.95 12.57 -2.61
N SER A 64 -32.62 11.36 -2.17
CA SER A 64 -33.20 10.74 -0.97
C SER A 64 -32.61 11.27 0.34
N SER A 65 -31.50 12.02 0.28
CA SER A 65 -30.83 12.56 1.47
C SER A 65 -31.43 13.90 1.92
N THR A 66 -31.62 14.05 3.23
CA THR A 66 -31.95 15.35 3.84
C THR A 66 -30.79 16.34 3.72
N LYS A 67 -31.06 17.65 3.82
CA LYS A 67 -30.02 18.70 3.84
C LYS A 67 -28.94 18.47 4.91
N LYS A 68 -29.29 17.86 6.06
CA LYS A 68 -28.31 17.49 7.09
C LYS A 68 -27.41 16.33 6.65
N GLN A 69 -27.99 15.30 6.03
CA GLN A 69 -27.25 14.15 5.50
C GLN A 69 -26.34 14.54 4.34
N GLN A 70 -26.81 15.42 3.45
CA GLN A 70 -26.02 15.95 2.34
C GLN A 70 -24.69 16.56 2.82
N LYS A 71 -24.64 17.24 3.97
CA LYS A 71 -23.40 17.82 4.54
C LYS A 71 -22.34 16.80 4.93
N VAL A 72 -22.72 15.54 5.14
CA VAL A 72 -21.84 14.47 5.62
C VAL A 72 -21.83 13.25 4.71
N LEU A 73 -22.41 13.36 3.51
CA LEU A 73 -22.74 12.24 2.62
C LEU A 73 -21.55 11.33 2.34
N PHE A 74 -20.38 11.91 2.07
CA PHE A 74 -19.16 11.18 1.73
C PHE A 74 -18.21 10.97 2.91
N ARG A 75 -18.59 11.31 4.15
CA ARG A 75 -17.72 11.10 5.32
C ARG A 75 -17.63 9.63 5.71
N ARG A 76 -18.68 8.85 5.43
CA ARG A 76 -18.75 7.42 5.72
C ARG A 76 -19.07 6.64 4.44
N PHE A 77 -18.22 5.69 4.09
CA PHE A 77 -18.37 4.85 2.89
C PHE A 77 -19.08 3.53 3.22
N ASP A 78 -20.23 3.67 3.87
CA ASP A 78 -21.05 2.55 4.37
C ASP A 78 -22.05 2.03 3.32
N SER A 79 -22.14 2.74 2.18
CA SER A 79 -23.00 2.41 1.05
C SER A 79 -22.24 1.71 -0.07
N ILE A 80 -22.90 0.74 -0.71
CA ILE A 80 -22.42 0.06 -1.92
C ILE A 80 -22.16 1.07 -3.04
N THR A 81 -23.05 2.04 -3.24
CA THR A 81 -22.92 3.10 -4.25
C THR A 81 -21.61 3.89 -4.09
N LEU A 82 -21.28 4.30 -2.87
CA LEU A 82 -20.06 5.06 -2.59
C LEU A 82 -18.80 4.21 -2.83
N ARG A 83 -18.86 2.92 -2.52
CA ARG A 83 -17.75 1.97 -2.77
C ARG A 83 -17.55 1.72 -4.26
N LEU A 84 -18.64 1.51 -5.02
CA LEU A 84 -18.59 1.39 -6.48
C LEU A 84 -17.97 2.62 -7.14
N MET A 85 -18.37 3.80 -6.67
CA MET A 85 -17.81 5.09 -7.12
C MET A 85 -16.29 5.17 -6.88
N VAL A 86 -15.81 4.80 -5.69
CA VAL A 86 -14.36 4.78 -5.40
C VAL A 86 -13.64 3.75 -6.26
N ASN A 87 -14.19 2.56 -6.44
CA ASN A 87 -13.60 1.53 -7.29
C ASN A 87 -13.46 2.01 -8.75
N TRP A 88 -14.51 2.66 -9.29
CA TRP A 88 -14.45 3.23 -10.64
C TRP A 88 -13.39 4.33 -10.76
N LEU A 89 -13.29 5.22 -9.77
CA LEU A 89 -12.25 6.26 -9.75
C LEU A 89 -10.84 5.67 -9.65
N GLN A 90 -10.64 4.62 -8.86
CA GLN A 90 -9.36 3.91 -8.77
C GLN A 90 -8.97 3.26 -10.11
N ILE A 91 -9.93 2.74 -10.84
CA ILE A 91 -9.70 2.19 -12.19
C ILE A 91 -9.37 3.32 -13.18
N ALA A 92 -10.12 4.43 -13.13
CA ALA A 92 -9.94 5.56 -14.04
C ALA A 92 -8.59 6.29 -13.82
N ILE A 93 -8.16 6.43 -12.56
CA ILE A 93 -6.94 7.16 -12.21
C ILE A 93 -5.65 6.43 -12.61
N TYR A 94 -5.69 5.10 -12.77
CA TYR A 94 -4.48 4.32 -13.05
C TYR A 94 -3.71 4.82 -14.29
N LYS A 95 -4.42 5.29 -15.32
CA LYS A 95 -3.82 5.84 -16.54
C LYS A 95 -3.02 7.12 -16.29
N GLU A 96 -3.50 8.02 -15.43
CA GLU A 96 -2.81 9.30 -15.13
C GLU A 96 -1.64 9.11 -14.16
N LEU A 97 -1.65 8.05 -13.34
CA LEU A 97 -0.55 7.75 -12.43
C LEU A 97 0.72 7.27 -13.16
N SER A 98 0.59 6.68 -14.36
CA SER A 98 1.70 5.97 -15.01
C SER A 98 2.91 6.83 -15.45
N PRO A 99 2.78 8.06 -15.99
CA PRO A 99 3.94 8.80 -16.50
C PRO A 99 4.61 9.79 -15.53
N HIS A 100 3.86 10.47 -14.64
CA HIS A 100 4.42 11.58 -13.84
C HIS A 100 4.14 11.44 -12.34
N SER A 101 2.88 11.32 -11.94
CA SER A 101 2.51 11.22 -10.53
C SER A 101 3.05 9.94 -9.87
N GLY A 102 3.09 8.82 -10.61
CA GLY A 102 3.70 7.58 -10.14
C GLY A 102 5.19 7.70 -9.86
N LEU A 103 5.93 8.48 -10.67
CA LEU A 103 7.35 8.73 -10.40
C LEU A 103 7.52 9.51 -9.09
N GLN A 104 6.75 10.57 -8.86
CA GLN A 104 6.86 11.35 -7.62
C GLN A 104 6.48 10.52 -6.39
N LEU A 105 5.42 9.73 -6.48
CA LEU A 105 5.01 8.79 -5.42
C LEU A 105 6.11 7.77 -5.11
N PHE A 106 6.73 7.19 -6.13
CA PHE A 106 7.84 6.25 -5.95
C PHE A 106 9.07 6.92 -5.35
N MET A 107 9.42 8.12 -5.82
CA MET A 107 10.55 8.90 -5.30
C MET A 107 10.33 9.29 -3.83
N LEU A 108 9.11 9.68 -3.45
CA LEU A 108 8.76 9.94 -2.05
C LEU A 108 8.94 8.69 -1.19
N TYR A 109 8.36 7.56 -1.61
CA TYR A 109 8.53 6.28 -0.91
C TYR A 109 10.01 5.93 -0.73
N LYS A 110 10.79 5.98 -1.82
CA LYS A 110 12.22 5.66 -1.78
C LYS A 110 13.03 6.64 -0.96
N ALA A 111 12.68 7.93 -0.95
CA ALA A 111 13.33 8.92 -0.10
C ALA A 111 13.08 8.62 1.38
N VAL A 112 11.82 8.34 1.77
CA VAL A 112 11.48 7.95 3.15
C VAL A 112 12.22 6.69 3.57
N GLN A 113 12.24 5.66 2.72
CA GLN A 113 12.98 4.42 2.96
C GLN A 113 14.48 4.72 3.16
N THR A 114 15.12 5.35 2.19
CA THR A 114 16.56 5.60 2.19
C THR A 114 16.98 6.46 3.39
N ILE A 115 16.25 7.56 3.66
CA ILE A 115 16.58 8.47 4.77
C ILE A 115 16.42 7.78 6.12
N THR A 116 15.41 6.91 6.25
CA THR A 116 15.23 6.12 7.47
C THR A 116 16.37 5.13 7.67
N GLU A 117 16.75 4.40 6.62
CA GLU A 117 17.80 3.37 6.62
C GLU A 117 19.24 3.93 6.69
N MET A 118 19.44 5.23 6.48
CA MET A 118 20.72 5.92 6.74
C MET A 118 21.06 6.02 8.24
N GLY A 119 20.09 5.78 9.14
CA GLY A 119 20.31 5.77 10.59
C GLY A 119 20.15 4.37 11.19
N PRO A 120 20.57 4.16 12.45
CA PRO A 120 20.33 2.91 13.16
C PRO A 120 18.85 2.57 13.22
N ILE A 121 18.53 1.29 13.02
CA ILE A 121 17.19 0.72 13.12
C ILE A 121 17.26 -0.51 14.02
N ASP A 122 16.41 -0.54 15.03
CA ASP A 122 16.26 -1.72 15.88
C ASP A 122 15.50 -2.81 15.11
N ALA A 123 16.10 -4.00 15.02
CA ALA A 123 15.64 -5.06 14.14
C ALA A 123 14.33 -5.71 14.62
N LEU A 124 14.04 -5.62 15.93
CA LEU A 124 12.90 -6.27 16.56
C LEU A 124 11.69 -5.32 16.66
N THR A 125 11.92 -4.08 17.08
CA THR A 125 10.86 -3.07 17.26
C THR A 125 10.56 -2.28 15.99
N GLY A 126 11.52 -2.23 15.05
CA GLY A 126 11.48 -1.35 13.89
C GLY A 126 11.61 0.13 14.24
N ASN A 127 12.05 0.46 15.46
CA ASN A 127 12.31 1.85 15.82
C ASN A 127 13.57 2.33 15.11
N SER A 128 13.57 3.55 14.57
CA SER A 128 14.69 4.12 13.83
C SER A 128 15.15 5.46 14.39
N LYS A 129 16.41 5.80 14.15
CA LYS A 129 16.96 7.12 14.52
C LYS A 129 16.40 8.24 13.64
N ASN A 130 16.26 7.96 12.35
CA ASN A 130 15.79 8.91 11.34
C ASN A 130 14.33 8.56 11.03
N THR A 131 13.38 9.31 11.59
CA THR A 131 11.96 9.10 11.33
C THR A 131 11.21 10.41 11.51
N ILE A 132 10.02 10.51 10.95
CA ILE A 132 9.04 11.57 11.27
C ILE A 132 7.92 11.06 12.19
N ALA A 133 7.91 9.77 12.50
CA ALA A 133 6.98 9.10 13.40
C ALA A 133 7.58 8.98 14.80
N GLU A 134 7.03 9.72 15.77
CA GLU A 134 7.53 9.75 17.14
C GLU A 134 7.46 8.37 17.82
N GLU A 135 6.39 7.62 17.53
CA GLU A 135 6.16 6.28 18.04
C GLU A 135 7.18 5.25 17.55
N LYS A 136 7.86 5.54 16.43
CA LYS A 136 8.96 4.74 15.88
C LYS A 136 10.34 5.33 16.15
N LEU A 137 10.44 6.40 16.95
CA LEU A 137 11.73 7.03 17.20
C LEU A 137 12.57 6.25 18.21
N LEU A 138 13.83 5.97 17.87
CA LEU A 138 14.80 5.45 18.83
C LEU A 138 15.15 6.52 19.88
N LYS A 139 14.62 6.31 21.10
CA LYS A 139 14.84 7.17 22.27
C LYS A 139 16.14 6.88 23.03
N ILE A 140 17.10 6.23 22.36
CA ILE A 140 18.42 5.89 22.90
C ILE A 140 19.49 6.60 22.05
N ARG A 141 20.63 6.91 22.67
CA ARG A 141 21.82 7.41 21.95
C ARG A 141 22.67 6.22 21.50
N ILE A 142 22.77 6.03 20.19
CA ILE A 142 23.51 4.92 19.58
C ILE A 142 24.69 5.50 18.81
N GLU A 143 25.90 5.20 19.28
CA GLU A 143 27.14 5.48 18.55
C GLU A 143 27.33 4.41 17.48
N HIS A 144 27.40 4.84 16.23
CA HIS A 144 27.55 3.98 15.07
C HIS A 144 28.55 4.59 14.08
N GLN A 145 29.10 3.75 13.23
CA GLN A 145 29.99 4.08 12.13
C GLN A 145 29.36 3.64 10.80
N ASN A 146 29.55 4.46 9.76
CA ASN A 146 29.18 4.08 8.41
C ASN A 146 30.29 3.20 7.84
N LEU A 147 29.94 2.05 7.29
CA LEU A 147 30.84 1.13 6.61
C LEU A 147 30.37 0.97 5.15
N THR A 148 31.31 0.70 4.25
CA THR A 148 31.07 0.26 2.88
C THR A 148 31.61 -1.15 2.73
N LEU A 149 30.75 -2.12 2.48
CA LEU A 149 31.15 -3.50 2.21
C LEU A 149 31.29 -3.72 0.70
N GLN A 150 32.25 -4.54 0.29
CA GLN A 150 32.40 -5.00 -1.10
C GLN A 150 31.76 -6.38 -1.22
N ILE A 151 30.61 -6.47 -1.90
CA ILE A 151 29.81 -7.70 -1.97
C ILE A 151 30.09 -8.45 -3.28
N ASP A 152 30.47 -9.71 -3.15
CA ASP A 152 30.61 -10.71 -4.21
C ASP A 152 29.33 -11.54 -4.30
N LEU A 153 28.80 -11.78 -5.50
CA LEU A 153 27.63 -12.63 -5.69
C LEU A 153 28.05 -14.07 -5.97
N ASN A 154 27.49 -15.02 -5.22
CA ASN A 154 27.76 -16.45 -5.42
C ASN A 154 29.27 -16.78 -5.40
N GLY A 155 30.07 -16.01 -4.65
CA GLY A 155 31.52 -16.16 -4.59
C GLY A 155 32.26 -15.77 -5.89
N ASN A 156 31.59 -15.18 -6.87
CA ASN A 156 32.24 -14.66 -8.07
C ASN A 156 32.96 -13.35 -7.77
N SER A 157 34.29 -13.39 -7.73
CA SER A 157 35.17 -12.25 -7.42
C SER A 157 35.34 -11.25 -8.56
N ASP A 158 34.73 -11.48 -9.74
CA ASP A 158 34.90 -10.58 -10.90
C ASP A 158 33.99 -9.34 -10.83
N GLN A 159 32.94 -9.36 -9.99
CA GLN A 159 32.01 -8.24 -9.84
C GLN A 159 31.74 -7.93 -8.36
N HIS A 160 32.12 -6.71 -7.95
CA HIS A 160 31.93 -6.21 -6.59
C HIS A 160 30.84 -5.14 -6.54
N PHE A 161 29.93 -5.25 -5.59
CA PHE A 161 28.91 -4.24 -5.32
C PHE A 161 29.25 -3.50 -4.03
N PRO A 162 29.54 -2.18 -4.06
CA PRO A 162 29.73 -1.41 -2.84
C PRO A 162 28.37 -1.16 -2.17
N VAL A 163 28.23 -1.64 -0.93
CA VAL A 163 27.00 -1.52 -0.13
C VAL A 163 27.29 -0.72 1.14
N LYS A 164 26.53 0.37 1.35
CA LYS A 164 26.63 1.18 2.58
C LYS A 164 25.79 0.56 3.69
N VAL A 165 26.40 0.36 4.84
CA VAL A 165 25.79 -0.25 6.03
C VAL A 165 26.26 0.47 7.29
N LEU A 166 25.66 0.16 8.42
CA LEU A 166 26.07 0.63 9.74
C LEU A 166 26.75 -0.51 10.50
N ASP A 167 27.76 -0.19 11.30
CA ASP A 167 28.38 -1.17 12.19
C ASP A 167 27.38 -1.81 13.18
N CYS A 168 26.32 -1.08 13.54
CA CYS A 168 25.21 -1.55 14.37
C CYS A 168 24.08 -2.24 13.59
N ASP A 169 24.20 -2.49 12.29
CA ASP A 169 23.20 -3.30 11.58
C ASP A 169 23.36 -4.78 11.97
N THR A 170 22.23 -5.46 12.21
CA THR A 170 22.18 -6.93 12.32
C THR A 170 22.56 -7.59 10.99
N ILE A 171 22.95 -8.86 11.02
CA ILE A 171 23.34 -9.57 9.80
C ILE A 171 22.16 -9.68 8.81
N SER A 172 20.94 -9.86 9.30
CA SER A 172 19.74 -9.82 8.45
C SER A 172 19.51 -8.45 7.81
N GLN A 173 19.70 -7.35 8.56
CA GLN A 173 19.62 -6.00 7.99
C GLN A 173 20.71 -5.76 6.93
N VAL A 174 21.93 -6.28 7.14
CA VAL A 174 23.01 -6.21 6.16
C VAL A 174 22.65 -6.98 4.89
N LYS A 175 22.12 -8.20 5.00
CA LYS A 175 21.64 -8.99 3.84
C LYS A 175 20.56 -8.24 3.07
N GLN A 176 19.59 -7.64 3.75
CA GLN A 176 18.54 -6.82 3.13
C GLN A 176 19.13 -5.62 2.36
N LYS A 177 20.08 -4.89 2.95
CA LYS A 177 20.78 -3.77 2.29
C LYS A 177 21.61 -4.25 1.09
N CYS A 178 22.23 -5.42 1.17
CA CYS A 178 22.95 -6.02 0.05
C CYS A 178 21.98 -6.36 -1.10
N CYS A 179 20.87 -7.02 -0.81
CA CYS A 179 19.84 -7.33 -1.81
C CYS A 179 19.30 -6.05 -2.47
N ALA A 180 18.97 -5.03 -1.68
CA ALA A 180 18.46 -3.76 -2.20
C ALA A 180 19.44 -3.08 -3.17
N GLN A 181 20.74 -3.20 -2.94
CA GLN A 181 21.76 -2.61 -3.82
C GLN A 181 22.05 -3.47 -5.05
N VAL A 182 22.19 -4.78 -4.89
CA VAL A 182 22.48 -5.74 -5.96
C VAL A 182 21.31 -5.79 -6.95
N TYR A 183 20.10 -5.90 -6.44
CA TYR A 183 18.87 -6.05 -7.22
C TYR A 183 18.09 -4.74 -7.37
N LYS A 184 18.76 -3.58 -7.28
CA LYS A 184 18.12 -2.25 -7.31
C LYS A 184 17.19 -1.97 -8.51
N ASN A 185 17.37 -2.69 -9.61
CA ASN A 185 16.60 -2.55 -10.85
C ASN A 185 15.58 -3.70 -11.04
N LYS A 186 15.36 -4.53 -10.02
CA LYS A 186 14.42 -5.64 -10.04
C LYS A 186 13.18 -5.31 -9.20
N PRO A 187 11.99 -5.83 -9.57
CA PRO A 187 10.79 -5.74 -8.74
C PRO A 187 10.99 -6.53 -7.44
N ALA A 188 10.33 -6.13 -6.35
CA ALA A 188 10.52 -6.77 -5.05
C ALA A 188 10.15 -8.26 -5.04
N SER A 189 9.17 -8.67 -5.85
CA SER A 189 8.80 -10.08 -6.05
C SER A 189 9.91 -10.97 -6.64
N GLU A 190 10.92 -10.40 -7.31
CA GLU A 190 12.08 -11.13 -7.85
C GLU A 190 13.30 -11.11 -6.90
N ILE A 191 13.24 -10.39 -5.78
CA ILE A 191 14.37 -10.24 -4.86
C ILE A 191 14.36 -11.41 -3.85
N PRO A 192 15.48 -12.13 -3.68
CA PRO A 192 15.56 -13.21 -2.71
C PRO A 192 15.33 -12.71 -1.28
N GLN A 193 14.68 -13.55 -0.47
CA GLN A 193 14.47 -13.23 0.93
C GLN A 193 15.79 -13.37 1.70
N HIS A 194 16.01 -12.52 2.70
CA HIS A 194 17.23 -12.55 3.51
C HIS A 194 17.46 -13.90 4.22
N ASP A 195 16.40 -14.65 4.49
CA ASP A 195 16.43 -15.99 5.07
C ASP A 195 16.96 -17.06 4.11
N GLU A 196 16.85 -16.85 2.80
CA GLU A 196 17.36 -17.75 1.76
C GLU A 196 18.86 -17.57 1.52
N LEU A 197 19.47 -16.55 2.15
CA LEU A 197 20.84 -16.14 1.88
C LEU A 197 21.75 -16.33 3.10
N PHE A 198 23.02 -16.59 2.83
CA PHE A 198 24.09 -16.47 3.82
C PHE A 198 25.10 -15.41 3.40
N LEU A 199 25.72 -14.78 4.40
CA LEU A 199 26.73 -13.74 4.23
C LEU A 199 28.06 -14.27 4.74
N GLU A 200 29.03 -14.45 3.85
CA GLU A 200 30.36 -14.96 4.19
C GLU A 200 31.39 -13.82 4.16
N TRP A 201 32.01 -13.55 5.30
CA TRP A 201 33.16 -12.66 5.39
C TRP A 201 34.41 -13.34 4.85
N GLN A 202 34.99 -12.81 3.76
CA GLN A 202 36.13 -13.41 3.06
C GLN A 202 37.47 -13.16 3.76
N GLU A 203 37.56 -12.14 4.61
CA GLU A 203 38.82 -11.62 5.17
C GLU A 203 38.90 -11.78 6.70
N GLY A 204 38.23 -12.78 7.26
CA GLY A 204 38.27 -13.06 8.69
C GLY A 204 39.68 -13.41 9.18
N LYS A 205 39.98 -13.08 10.44
CA LYS A 205 41.30 -13.38 11.06
C LYS A 205 41.70 -14.86 11.02
N ALA A 206 40.71 -15.76 10.91
CA ALA A 206 40.87 -17.21 10.83
C ALA A 206 40.49 -17.80 9.46
N GLY A 207 40.31 -16.96 8.43
CA GLY A 207 39.79 -17.35 7.12
C GLY A 207 38.34 -16.93 6.90
N LYS A 208 37.65 -17.64 6.01
CA LYS A 208 36.24 -17.39 5.67
C LYS A 208 35.33 -17.65 6.88
N LEU A 209 34.39 -16.75 7.15
CA LEU A 209 33.44 -16.88 8.26
C LEU A 209 32.02 -16.54 7.80
N THR A 210 31.07 -17.46 7.96
CA THR A 210 29.64 -17.16 7.77
C THR A 210 29.11 -16.37 8.95
N LEU A 211 28.53 -15.21 8.68
CA LEU A 211 27.91 -14.35 9.68
C LEU A 211 26.43 -14.72 9.82
N ASN A 212 25.97 -14.83 11.07
CA ASN A 212 24.56 -15.05 11.41
C ASN A 212 24.11 -14.07 12.49
N ASP A 213 22.80 -13.85 12.59
CA ASP A 213 22.21 -13.01 13.65
C ASP A 213 22.38 -13.63 15.04
N ILE A 214 22.40 -14.96 15.14
CA ILE A 214 22.66 -15.69 16.38
C ILE A 214 23.66 -16.80 16.06
N ASP A 215 24.70 -16.91 16.87
CA ASP A 215 25.69 -17.98 16.82
C ASP A 215 26.31 -18.25 18.21
N ASN A 216 27.30 -19.14 18.26
CA ASN A 216 27.99 -19.50 19.51
C ASN A 216 28.73 -18.34 20.17
N THR A 217 28.95 -17.23 19.45
CA THR A 217 29.63 -16.04 19.96
C THR A 217 28.66 -14.97 20.46
N SER A 218 27.34 -15.14 20.27
CA SER A 218 26.33 -14.17 20.66
C SER A 218 26.34 -13.84 22.16
N GLU A 219 26.18 -12.55 22.48
CA GLU A 219 26.10 -12.06 23.85
C GLU A 219 24.81 -12.54 24.53
N ARG A 220 24.95 -13.22 25.68
CA ARG A 220 23.83 -13.76 26.46
C ARG A 220 23.83 -13.13 27.85
N ASN A 221 22.80 -12.34 28.16
CA ASN A 221 22.64 -11.67 29.46
C ASN A 221 21.26 -11.99 30.05
N ASN A 222 21.21 -12.52 31.28
CA ASN A 222 19.97 -12.71 32.07
C ASN A 222 18.79 -13.37 31.31
N GLY A 223 19.07 -14.40 30.50
CA GLY A 223 18.03 -15.10 29.71
C GLY A 223 17.64 -14.41 28.40
N LEU A 224 18.39 -13.37 28.01
CA LEU A 224 18.27 -12.68 26.73
C LEU A 224 19.49 -12.92 25.85
N ILE A 225 19.27 -12.94 24.53
CA ILE A 225 20.33 -13.05 23.52
C ILE A 225 20.36 -11.82 22.61
N CYS A 226 21.55 -11.24 22.45
CA CYS A 226 21.74 -10.09 21.56
C CYS A 226 21.91 -10.56 20.12
N LEU A 227 21.21 -9.92 19.19
CA LEU A 227 21.45 -10.15 17.76
C LEU A 227 22.83 -9.62 17.37
N ASN A 228 23.61 -10.48 16.71
CA ASN A 228 24.95 -10.17 16.24
C ASN A 228 24.89 -9.07 15.16
N THR A 229 25.81 -8.12 15.27
CA THR A 229 25.96 -6.99 14.35
C THR A 229 27.32 -7.03 13.65
N LEU A 230 27.55 -6.18 12.66
CA LEU A 230 28.89 -6.03 12.06
C LEU A 230 29.95 -5.64 13.10
N LYS A 231 29.57 -4.81 14.08
CA LYS A 231 30.40 -4.41 15.21
C LYS A 231 30.76 -5.58 16.11
N HIS A 232 29.83 -6.52 16.35
CA HIS A 232 30.09 -7.75 17.11
C HIS A 232 31.24 -8.56 16.49
N TYR A 233 31.20 -8.78 15.18
CA TYR A 233 32.27 -9.48 14.45
C TYR A 233 33.51 -8.63 14.16
N MET A 234 33.53 -7.36 14.59
CA MET A 234 34.62 -6.41 14.37
C MET A 234 34.94 -6.20 12.87
N VAL A 235 33.90 -6.22 12.04
CA VAL A 235 34.00 -5.96 10.59
C VAL A 235 34.49 -4.53 10.36
N LYS A 236 35.43 -4.37 9.43
CA LYS A 236 36.02 -3.08 9.08
C LYS A 236 35.43 -2.54 7.79
N ASP A 237 35.64 -1.25 7.57
CA ASP A 237 35.28 -0.59 6.32
C ASP A 237 36.03 -1.21 5.12
N ASN A 238 35.35 -1.30 3.98
CA ASN A 238 35.81 -1.93 2.74
C ASN A 238 36.14 -3.44 2.82
N CYS A 239 35.69 -4.15 3.86
CA CYS A 239 35.82 -5.61 3.91
C CYS A 239 35.05 -6.30 2.76
N ARG A 240 35.64 -7.38 2.25
CA ARG A 240 35.02 -8.25 1.24
C ARG A 240 34.08 -9.25 1.88
N MET A 241 32.87 -9.33 1.35
CA MET A 241 31.83 -10.27 1.76
C MET A 241 31.29 -10.98 0.53
N ALA A 242 30.84 -12.23 0.67
CA ALA A 242 30.09 -12.93 -0.36
C ALA A 242 28.65 -13.15 0.08
N LEU A 243 27.70 -12.75 -0.76
CA LEU A 243 26.27 -13.03 -0.59
C LEU A 243 25.92 -14.24 -1.46
N MET A 244 25.42 -15.31 -0.82
CA MET A 244 25.22 -16.60 -1.47
C MET A 244 23.87 -17.20 -1.05
N TYR A 245 23.26 -17.97 -1.94
CA TYR A 245 22.06 -18.75 -1.63
C TYR A 245 22.39 -19.90 -0.67
N LYS A 246 21.61 -20.05 0.38
CA LYS A 246 21.66 -21.25 1.23
C LYS A 246 21.36 -22.46 0.35
N PRO A 247 22.17 -23.53 0.42
CA PRO A 247 21.87 -24.75 -0.32
C PRO A 247 20.55 -25.32 0.21
N HIS A 248 19.46 -25.04 -0.49
CA HIS A 248 18.22 -25.77 -0.30
C HIS A 248 18.41 -27.12 -0.99
N SER A 249 18.09 -28.19 -0.27
CA SER A 249 17.89 -29.51 -0.84
C SER A 249 16.95 -29.38 -2.04
N GLU A 250 17.52 -29.48 -3.24
CA GLU A 250 16.85 -29.57 -4.54
C GLU A 250 15.88 -28.42 -4.89
N GLN A 251 16.40 -27.29 -5.35
CA GLN A 251 16.00 -26.62 -6.61
C GLN A 251 16.76 -25.29 -6.79
N GLU A 252 16.98 -24.91 -8.05
CA GLU A 252 17.70 -23.71 -8.52
C GLU A 252 19.24 -23.78 -8.64
N ILE A 253 19.73 -24.78 -9.38
CA ILE A 253 20.76 -24.49 -10.41
C ILE A 253 20.00 -23.98 -11.64
N CYS A 254 19.62 -22.70 -11.67
CA CYS A 254 19.01 -22.11 -12.87
C CYS A 254 19.23 -20.59 -12.98
N VAL A 255 20.48 -20.12 -12.84
CA VAL A 255 20.90 -18.91 -13.56
C VAL A 255 22.36 -19.06 -13.99
N ASN A 256 22.57 -19.19 -15.31
CA ASN A 256 23.85 -19.14 -16.04
C ASN A 256 24.86 -20.28 -15.86
N SER A 257 24.64 -21.37 -16.59
CA SER A 257 25.72 -22.25 -17.06
C SER A 257 25.88 -22.13 -18.58
N GLN A 258 26.59 -21.08 -19.00
CA GLN A 258 27.44 -21.17 -20.19
C GLN A 258 28.90 -21.24 -19.74
N GLY A 259 29.39 -22.48 -19.64
CA GLY A 259 30.79 -22.85 -19.81
C GLY A 259 31.82 -22.29 -18.83
N LYS A 260 32.13 -23.04 -17.77
CA LYS A 260 33.44 -23.72 -17.62
C LYS A 260 33.50 -24.50 -16.30
N GLU A 261 34.24 -25.58 -16.36
CA GLU A 261 34.44 -26.64 -15.35
C GLU A 261 34.86 -26.11 -13.98
N ILE A 262 34.20 -26.57 -12.92
CA ILE A 262 34.76 -26.59 -11.56
C ILE A 262 34.54 -28.00 -11.02
N GLU A 263 35.57 -28.84 -11.20
CA GLU A 263 35.77 -30.03 -10.39
C GLU A 263 36.28 -29.61 -9.00
N ASN A 264 35.85 -30.37 -7.98
CA ASN A 264 36.42 -30.48 -6.63
C ASN A 264 36.10 -29.37 -5.60
N ALA A 265 34.91 -29.47 -5.01
CA ALA A 265 34.75 -29.30 -3.56
C ALA A 265 33.80 -30.40 -3.04
N THR A 266 34.31 -31.27 -2.18
CA THR A 266 33.63 -32.47 -1.68
C THR A 266 32.44 -32.12 -0.80
N SER A 267 31.31 -32.80 -1.07
CA SER A 267 30.00 -32.70 -0.40
C SER A 267 30.06 -32.89 1.14
N GLU A 268 31.14 -33.42 1.68
CA GLU A 268 31.33 -33.67 3.11
C GLU A 268 31.61 -32.40 3.94
N THR A 269 32.14 -31.32 3.35
CA THR A 269 32.45 -30.09 4.11
C THR A 269 31.19 -29.27 4.42
N ILE A 270 30.11 -29.45 3.64
CA ILE A 270 28.86 -28.69 3.79
C ILE A 270 27.94 -29.31 4.85
N SER A 271 28.00 -30.64 5.05
CA SER A 271 27.18 -31.31 6.09
C SER A 271 27.58 -30.94 7.52
N LEU A 272 28.83 -30.54 7.75
CA LEU A 272 29.30 -30.14 9.09
C LEU A 272 28.94 -28.69 9.46
N LEU A 273 28.49 -27.86 8.51
CA LEU A 273 28.06 -26.47 8.76
C LEU A 273 26.59 -26.37 9.17
N LEU A 274 25.80 -27.43 8.95
CA LEU A 274 24.36 -27.49 9.24
C LEU A 274 24.04 -28.15 10.58
N SER A 275 25.05 -28.60 11.32
CA SER A 275 24.90 -29.23 12.63
C SER A 275 25.24 -28.22 13.72
N ASN A 276 24.27 -27.42 14.18
CA ASN A 276 24.31 -26.76 15.49
C ASN A 276 22.89 -26.39 15.94
N ASP A 277 22.34 -27.20 16.84
CA ASP A 277 21.50 -26.88 18.01
C ASP A 277 20.54 -25.65 17.96
N GLY A 278 19.67 -25.59 16.95
CA GLY A 278 18.64 -24.53 16.84
C GLY A 278 17.41 -24.68 17.76
N GLU A 279 17.25 -25.77 18.50
CA GLU A 279 16.02 -26.00 19.29
C GLU A 279 16.02 -25.32 20.67
N GLU A 280 17.17 -25.12 21.34
CA GLU A 280 17.22 -24.49 22.67
C GLU A 280 17.20 -22.95 22.65
N ASP A 281 17.80 -22.32 21.63
CA ASP A 281 17.85 -20.85 21.51
C ASP A 281 16.50 -20.22 21.13
N SER A 282 15.53 -21.02 20.64
CA SER A 282 14.15 -20.57 20.35
C SER A 282 13.35 -20.14 21.59
N LYS A 283 13.82 -20.48 22.80
CA LYS A 283 13.17 -20.15 24.08
C LYS A 283 13.69 -18.86 24.72
N LEU A 284 14.80 -18.29 24.24
CA LEU A 284 15.40 -17.07 24.80
C LEU A 284 14.81 -15.83 24.13
N GLN A 285 14.53 -14.80 24.92
CA GLN A 285 14.02 -13.54 24.38
C GLN A 285 15.16 -12.73 23.75
N GLN A 286 14.97 -12.26 22.52
CA GLN A 286 16.00 -11.58 21.73
C GLN A 286 16.00 -10.07 21.99
N TRP A 287 17.17 -9.42 21.83
CA TRP A 287 17.31 -7.97 21.83
C TRP A 287 18.33 -7.48 20.80
N HIS A 288 18.23 -6.20 20.40
CA HIS A 288 19.19 -5.55 19.51
C HIS A 288 19.63 -4.18 20.07
N LEU A 289 19.00 -3.07 19.67
CA LEU A 289 19.38 -1.73 20.13
C LEU A 289 18.59 -1.29 21.35
N SER A 290 17.39 -1.86 21.52
CA SER A 290 16.39 -1.45 22.51
C SER A 290 16.01 -2.65 23.38
N ASN A 291 16.83 -2.93 24.40
CA ASN A 291 16.52 -3.67 25.63
C ASN A 291 17.85 -4.00 26.33
N LEU A 292 18.35 -3.09 27.16
CA LEU A 292 19.25 -3.45 28.25
C LEU A 292 18.36 -3.57 29.50
N PRO A 293 18.01 -4.78 29.95
CA PRO A 293 17.61 -4.95 31.35
C PRO A 293 18.86 -4.60 32.18
N ASP A 294 18.67 -3.80 33.22
CA ASP A 294 19.70 -3.47 34.23
C ASP A 294 20.64 -2.30 33.95
N ASP A 295 20.29 -1.36 33.06
CA ASP A 295 20.92 -0.03 33.10
C ASP A 295 19.96 1.03 33.66
N GLU A 296 19.65 0.89 34.95
CA GLU A 296 18.98 1.91 35.78
C GLU A 296 19.72 3.28 35.73
N ASN A 297 20.97 3.32 35.27
CA ASN A 297 21.70 4.57 35.00
C ASN A 297 21.38 5.19 33.62
N SER A 298 20.92 4.41 32.63
CA SER A 298 20.46 4.90 31.34
C SER A 298 19.03 5.46 31.39
N LYS A 299 18.25 5.05 32.39
CA LYS A 299 16.96 5.65 32.79
C LYS A 299 17.11 6.94 33.60
N ARG A 300 18.27 7.61 33.57
CA ARG A 300 18.28 9.03 33.95
C ARG A 300 17.47 9.76 32.90
N GLU A 301 16.26 10.13 33.30
CA GLU A 301 15.45 11.25 32.81
C GLU A 301 16.31 12.52 32.69
N LEU A 302 17.23 12.53 31.75
CA LEU A 302 17.85 13.73 31.24
C LEU A 302 16.84 14.30 30.25
N GLY A 303 16.47 15.57 30.44
CA GLY A 303 15.51 16.30 29.62
C GLY A 303 15.91 16.35 28.15
N PHE A 304 15.69 15.24 27.44
CA PHE A 304 16.12 14.98 26.07
C PHE A 304 14.98 15.08 25.05
N GLY A 305 13.77 15.48 25.48
CA GLY A 305 12.63 15.70 24.59
C GLY A 305 13.00 16.58 23.39
N ASP A 306 13.78 17.64 23.63
CA ASP A 306 14.24 18.56 22.58
C ASP A 306 15.22 17.91 21.59
N ILE A 307 16.09 17.00 22.03
CA ILE A 307 17.04 16.30 21.16
C ILE A 307 16.30 15.35 20.21
N PHE A 308 15.31 14.64 20.74
CA PHE A 308 14.47 13.73 19.96
C PHE A 308 13.61 14.48 18.95
N LEU A 309 13.03 15.61 19.36
CA LEU A 309 12.28 16.47 18.47
C LEU A 309 13.16 17.06 17.34
N ASN A 310 14.40 17.43 17.64
CA ASN A 310 15.36 17.88 16.63
C ASN A 310 15.68 16.79 15.59
N ARG A 311 15.73 15.50 15.97
CA ARG A 311 15.89 14.40 15.01
C ARG A 311 14.70 14.31 14.06
N LEU A 312 13.47 14.40 14.60
CA LEU A 312 12.25 14.39 13.78
C LEU A 312 12.23 15.58 12.80
N PHE A 313 12.57 16.78 13.27
CA PHE A 313 12.68 17.97 12.41
C PHE A 313 13.75 17.83 11.34
N HIS A 314 14.90 17.24 11.68
CA HIS A 314 15.97 17.01 10.72
C HIS A 314 15.56 16.00 9.64
N THR A 315 14.95 14.88 10.02
CA THR A 315 14.43 13.90 9.05
C THR A 315 13.36 14.50 8.16
N LYS A 316 12.43 15.27 8.73
CA LYS A 316 11.43 16.03 7.94
C LYS A 316 12.10 16.99 6.95
N LEU A 317 13.13 17.71 7.38
CA LEU A 317 13.87 18.64 6.51
C LEU A 317 14.45 17.91 5.30
N LEU A 318 15.09 16.75 5.48
CA LEU A 318 15.63 15.93 4.39
C LEU A 318 14.55 15.43 3.41
N LEU A 319 13.31 15.28 3.87
CA LEU A 319 12.18 14.82 3.05
C LEU A 319 11.43 15.95 2.35
N THR A 320 11.70 17.22 2.69
CA THR A 320 10.85 18.37 2.30
C THR A 320 10.68 18.46 0.79
N ASP A 321 11.76 18.38 0.02
CA ASP A 321 11.71 18.53 -1.44
C ASP A 321 10.89 17.41 -2.12
N TYR A 322 10.99 16.17 -1.60
CA TYR A 322 10.20 15.04 -2.08
C TYR A 322 8.71 15.17 -1.73
N ILE A 323 8.41 15.66 -0.51
CA ILE A 323 7.04 15.93 -0.08
C ILE A 323 6.43 17.02 -0.94
N ASP A 324 7.14 18.13 -1.13
CA ASP A 324 6.68 19.29 -1.90
C ASP A 324 6.43 18.91 -3.36
N SER A 325 7.39 18.26 -4.02
CA SER A 325 7.23 17.80 -5.41
C SER A 325 6.05 16.84 -5.58
N THR A 326 5.85 15.94 -4.62
CA THR A 326 4.72 14.98 -4.68
C THR A 326 3.39 15.70 -4.48
N PHE A 327 3.29 16.60 -3.51
CA PHE A 327 2.04 17.30 -3.23
C PHE A 327 1.66 18.23 -4.38
N GLU A 328 2.62 18.93 -4.98
CA GLU A 328 2.41 19.78 -6.16
C GLU A 328 1.91 18.96 -7.37
N GLU A 329 2.56 17.85 -7.68
CA GLU A 329 2.18 16.97 -8.78
C GLU A 329 0.78 16.35 -8.62
N LEU A 330 0.41 15.92 -7.41
CA LEU A 330 -0.89 15.31 -7.14
C LEU A 330 -2.06 16.33 -7.16
N VAL A 331 -1.76 17.63 -7.11
CA VAL A 331 -2.78 18.71 -7.07
C VAL A 331 -2.60 19.70 -8.22
N ASP A 332 -2.04 19.23 -9.34
CA ASP A 332 -2.04 19.96 -10.60
C ASP A 332 -3.29 19.60 -11.42
N PRO A 333 -4.19 20.55 -11.74
CA PRO A 333 -5.34 20.28 -12.59
C PRO A 333 -4.98 19.77 -14.00
N GLN A 334 -3.77 20.06 -14.49
CA GLN A 334 -3.31 19.67 -15.83
C GLN A 334 -2.92 18.20 -15.94
N THR A 335 -2.62 17.54 -14.81
CA THR A 335 -2.26 16.11 -14.79
C THR A 335 -3.50 15.21 -14.83
N LEU A 336 -4.69 15.77 -14.64
CA LEU A 336 -5.95 15.04 -14.60
C LEU A 336 -6.41 14.55 -15.97
N SER A 337 -6.76 13.27 -16.04
CA SER A 337 -7.42 12.66 -17.21
C SER A 337 -8.80 13.28 -17.49
N ASN A 338 -9.32 13.10 -18.71
CA ASN A 338 -10.67 13.55 -19.04
C ASN A 338 -11.72 12.87 -18.15
N SER A 339 -11.48 11.61 -17.78
CA SER A 339 -12.34 10.80 -16.92
C SER A 339 -12.51 11.38 -15.52
N ILE A 340 -11.40 11.77 -14.87
CA ILE A 340 -11.43 12.37 -13.54
C ILE A 340 -12.01 13.78 -13.57
N ARG A 341 -11.61 14.61 -14.55
CA ARG A 341 -12.18 15.96 -14.72
C ARG A 341 -13.69 15.91 -14.95
N TYR A 342 -14.16 15.04 -15.83
CA TYR A 342 -15.58 14.85 -16.09
C TYR A 342 -16.35 14.43 -14.84
N PHE A 343 -15.81 13.47 -14.07
CA PHE A 343 -16.42 13.03 -12.81
C PHE A 343 -16.53 14.18 -11.79
N LEU A 344 -15.48 14.98 -11.64
CA LEU A 344 -15.49 16.11 -10.70
C LEU A 344 -16.47 17.21 -11.13
N CYS A 345 -16.60 17.48 -12.43
CA CYS A 345 -17.62 18.39 -12.97
C CYS A 345 -19.05 17.81 -12.88
N MET A 346 -19.19 16.48 -12.95
CA MET A 346 -20.47 15.81 -12.72
C MET A 346 -20.96 16.04 -11.28
N LEU A 347 -20.05 16.00 -10.28
CA LEU A 347 -20.41 16.35 -8.90
C LEU A 347 -20.91 17.80 -8.79
N ASP A 348 -20.31 18.73 -9.55
CA ASP A 348 -20.78 20.13 -9.58
C ASP A 348 -22.21 20.22 -10.13
N LYS A 349 -22.49 19.55 -11.26
CA LYS A 349 -23.83 19.50 -11.85
C LYS A 349 -24.87 18.93 -10.88
N ILE A 350 -24.55 17.84 -10.17
CA ILE A 350 -25.41 17.27 -9.13
C ILE A 350 -25.61 18.30 -7.99
N GLY A 351 -24.55 19.02 -7.61
CA GLY A 351 -24.62 20.09 -6.63
C GLY A 351 -25.61 21.18 -7.04
N ASP A 352 -25.53 21.64 -8.28
CA ASP A 352 -26.41 22.67 -8.85
C ASP A 352 -27.87 22.18 -8.91
N ASP A 353 -28.11 20.98 -9.43
CA ASP A 353 -29.46 20.39 -9.57
C ASP A 353 -30.20 20.27 -8.23
N PHE A 354 -29.48 19.98 -7.14
CA PHE A 354 -30.03 19.80 -5.80
C PHE A 354 -29.81 21.01 -4.86
N ASN A 355 -29.30 22.13 -5.38
CA ASN A 355 -28.98 23.35 -4.64
C ASN A 355 -28.12 23.07 -3.38
N ILE A 356 -26.96 22.45 -3.58
CA ILE A 356 -25.98 22.14 -2.54
C ILE A 356 -25.03 23.32 -2.35
N ASP A 357 -24.79 23.71 -1.09
CA ASP A 357 -23.89 24.81 -0.76
C ASP A 357 -22.46 24.53 -1.30
N SER A 358 -21.78 25.56 -1.81
CA SER A 358 -20.43 25.44 -2.38
C SER A 358 -19.41 24.82 -1.40
N ASP A 359 -19.49 25.15 -0.11
CA ASP A 359 -18.62 24.56 0.92
C ASP A 359 -18.88 23.06 1.12
N VAL A 360 -20.13 22.62 0.96
CA VAL A 360 -20.50 21.20 1.07
C VAL A 360 -19.98 20.44 -0.14
N LEU A 361 -20.14 21.00 -1.33
CA LEU A 361 -19.63 20.43 -2.59
C LEU A 361 -18.10 20.33 -2.58
N GLN A 362 -17.42 21.35 -2.08
CA GLN A 362 -15.97 21.33 -1.85
C GLN A 362 -15.60 20.21 -0.87
N SER A 363 -16.35 20.04 0.22
CA SER A 363 -16.16 18.93 1.15
C SER A 363 -16.38 17.57 0.48
N TRP A 364 -17.35 17.44 -0.43
CA TRP A 364 -17.58 16.19 -1.17
C TRP A 364 -16.37 15.83 -2.02
N LYS A 365 -15.85 16.79 -2.80
CA LYS A 365 -14.66 16.60 -3.62
C LYS A 365 -13.42 16.24 -2.79
N ASN A 366 -13.24 16.88 -1.63
CA ASN A 366 -12.15 16.58 -0.71
C ASN A 366 -12.24 15.16 -0.12
N GLU A 367 -13.43 14.73 0.29
CA GLU A 367 -13.64 13.39 0.83
C GLU A 367 -13.44 12.32 -0.26
N ILE A 368 -14.03 12.51 -1.44
CA ILE A 368 -13.95 11.52 -2.51
C ILE A 368 -12.55 11.47 -3.10
N TYR A 369 -12.07 12.57 -3.68
CA TYR A 369 -10.86 12.54 -4.49
C TYR A 369 -9.60 12.62 -3.61
N ALA A 370 -9.48 13.65 -2.78
CA ALA A 370 -8.27 13.81 -1.97
C ALA A 370 -8.11 12.69 -0.94
N THR A 371 -9.18 12.34 -0.22
CA THR A 371 -9.08 11.39 0.91
C THR A 371 -9.19 9.92 0.50
N ARG A 372 -10.02 9.55 -0.49
CA ARG A 372 -10.18 8.14 -0.90
C ARG A 372 -9.36 7.74 -2.11
N ILE A 373 -8.97 8.69 -2.96
CA ILE A 373 -8.20 8.37 -4.16
C ILE A 373 -6.74 8.72 -3.97
N LEU A 374 -6.39 9.98 -3.71
CA LEU A 374 -4.99 10.43 -3.67
C LEU A 374 -4.25 10.02 -2.39
N ALA A 375 -4.85 10.24 -1.21
CA ALA A 375 -4.20 9.97 0.08
C ALA A 375 -3.72 8.51 0.24
N PRO A 376 -4.49 7.46 -0.15
CA PRO A 376 -4.00 6.09 -0.11
C PRO A 376 -2.74 5.84 -0.94
N LEU A 377 -2.55 6.54 -2.07
CA LEU A 377 -1.36 6.37 -2.92
C LEU A 377 -0.07 6.82 -2.21
N ILE A 378 -0.17 7.81 -1.32
CA ILE A 378 0.95 8.27 -0.48
C ILE A 378 1.24 7.25 0.63
N GLY A 379 0.19 6.74 1.27
CA GLY A 379 0.33 5.86 2.45
C GLY A 379 0.64 4.39 2.14
N LYS A 380 0.33 3.93 0.93
CA LYS A 380 0.41 2.52 0.52
C LYS A 380 1.01 2.38 -0.89
N PRO A 381 2.34 2.50 -1.03
CA PRO A 381 3.01 2.45 -2.32
C PRO A 381 2.93 1.06 -2.98
N ASP A 382 2.72 0.01 -2.19
CA ASP A 382 2.49 -1.38 -2.62
C ASP A 382 1.19 -1.57 -3.42
N ILE A 383 0.27 -0.58 -3.42
CA ILE A 383 -0.90 -0.57 -4.31
C ILE A 383 -0.49 -0.35 -5.77
N LEU A 384 0.58 0.43 -6.02
CA LEU A 384 1.02 0.82 -7.37
C LEU A 384 2.30 0.13 -7.81
N PHE A 385 3.21 -0.15 -6.87
CA PHE A 385 4.55 -0.63 -7.16
C PHE A 385 4.79 -2.00 -6.55
N ASP A 386 5.56 -2.83 -7.24
CA ASP A 386 6.07 -4.09 -6.70
C ASP A 386 7.22 -3.80 -5.72
N VAL A 387 6.85 -3.41 -4.50
CA VAL A 387 7.75 -3.01 -3.43
C VAL A 387 7.37 -3.70 -2.13
N ASN A 388 8.37 -4.11 -1.34
CA ASN A 388 8.16 -4.52 0.04
C ASN A 388 8.37 -3.31 0.95
N VAL A 389 7.31 -2.83 1.59
CA VAL A 389 7.36 -1.65 2.48
C VAL A 389 7.84 -2.07 3.87
N PRO A 390 9.03 -1.64 4.33
CA PRO A 390 9.51 -2.01 5.65
C PRO A 390 8.61 -1.43 6.76
N GLY A 391 8.46 -2.16 7.87
CA GLY A 391 7.58 -1.75 8.98
C GLY A 391 7.94 -0.42 9.65
N HIS A 392 9.17 0.06 9.47
CA HIS A 392 9.63 1.38 9.96
C HIS A 392 9.33 2.52 8.97
N VAL A 393 9.01 2.22 7.71
CA VAL A 393 8.68 3.20 6.66
C VAL A 393 7.17 3.52 6.64
N GLY A 394 6.32 2.51 6.82
CA GLY A 394 4.86 2.66 6.79
C GLY A 394 4.32 3.81 7.67
N PRO A 395 4.70 3.91 8.96
CA PRO A 395 4.26 4.99 9.85
C PRO A 395 4.62 6.40 9.34
N CYS A 396 5.79 6.56 8.72
CA CYS A 396 6.19 7.84 8.10
C CYS A 396 5.26 8.20 6.94
N LEU A 397 4.96 7.25 6.05
CA LEU A 397 4.05 7.46 4.92
C LEU A 397 2.61 7.75 5.39
N ASP A 398 2.16 7.10 6.45
CA ASP A 398 0.85 7.36 7.07
C ASP A 398 0.76 8.78 7.64
N ILE A 399 1.84 9.30 8.23
CA ILE A 399 1.94 10.70 8.67
C ILE A 399 1.83 11.64 7.47
N LEU A 400 2.57 11.40 6.40
CA LEU A 400 2.51 12.22 5.18
C LEU A 400 1.12 12.19 4.54
N ARG A 401 0.49 11.02 4.49
CA ARG A 401 -0.91 10.86 4.06
C ARG A 401 -1.85 11.74 4.89
N GLN A 402 -1.72 11.71 6.21
CA GLN A 402 -2.58 12.51 7.09
C GLN A 402 -2.34 14.02 6.92
N VAL A 403 -1.08 14.46 6.76
CA VAL A 403 -0.73 15.87 6.47
C VAL A 403 -1.34 16.31 5.14
N PHE A 404 -1.30 15.45 4.12
CA PHE A 404 -1.94 15.71 2.83
C PHE A 404 -3.44 15.93 3.02
N VAL A 405 -4.15 15.01 3.69
CA VAL A 405 -5.60 15.15 3.96
C VAL A 405 -5.91 16.40 4.78
N GLU A 406 -5.13 16.70 5.82
CA GLU A 406 -5.31 17.91 6.64
C GLU A 406 -5.17 19.20 5.80
N SER A 407 -4.39 19.16 4.73
CA SER A 407 -4.18 20.28 3.82
C SER A 407 -5.41 20.58 2.94
N PHE A 408 -6.39 19.68 2.86
CA PHE A 408 -7.69 19.92 2.23
C PHE A 408 -8.75 20.45 3.21
N THR A 409 -8.47 20.46 4.52
CA THR A 409 -9.44 20.92 5.52
C THR A 409 -9.44 22.44 5.66
N GLN A 410 -10.62 23.05 5.75
CA GLN A 410 -10.77 24.50 5.93
C GLN A 410 -10.43 24.96 7.37
N THR A 411 -10.52 24.07 8.36
CA THR A 411 -10.31 24.40 9.77
C THR A 411 -8.82 24.40 10.13
N ALA A 412 -8.28 25.57 10.50
CA ALA A 412 -6.99 25.64 11.17
C ALA A 412 -7.14 25.28 12.65
N HIS A 413 -6.59 24.14 13.05
CA HIS A 413 -6.44 23.83 14.46
C HIS A 413 -5.30 24.67 15.05
N LYS A 414 -5.54 25.31 16.19
CA LYS A 414 -4.46 25.99 16.92
C LYS A 414 -3.48 24.93 17.42
N VAL A 415 -2.26 24.98 16.91
CA VAL A 415 -1.17 24.14 17.39
C VAL A 415 -0.66 24.74 18.71
N ASN A 416 -0.66 23.92 19.76
CA ASN A 416 -0.14 24.25 21.09
C ASN A 416 0.88 23.17 21.52
N LYS A 417 1.50 23.34 22.69
CA LYS A 417 2.51 22.40 23.19
C LYS A 417 1.97 20.97 23.41
N ASP A 418 0.67 20.83 23.65
CA ASP A 418 0.00 19.54 23.88
C ASP A 418 -0.50 18.89 22.58
N SER A 419 -0.26 19.52 21.43
CA SER A 419 -0.64 18.96 20.13
C SER A 419 0.23 17.74 19.80
N PRO A 420 -0.32 16.71 19.11
CA PRO A 420 0.45 15.57 18.64
C PRO A 420 1.69 16.01 17.86
N THR A 421 2.80 15.30 18.01
CA THR A 421 4.12 15.67 17.45
C THR A 421 4.08 15.89 15.94
N GLN A 422 3.31 15.10 15.21
CA GLN A 422 3.06 15.34 13.78
C GLN A 422 2.51 16.75 13.49
N LYS A 423 1.54 17.22 14.27
CA LYS A 423 0.99 18.59 14.10
C LYS A 423 2.03 19.65 14.39
N LEU A 424 2.91 19.41 15.37
CA LEU A 424 4.05 20.29 15.65
C LEU A 424 5.05 20.30 14.49
N LEU A 425 5.37 19.14 13.91
CA LEU A 425 6.30 19.01 12.79
C LEU A 425 5.83 19.75 11.54
N PHE A 426 4.52 19.69 11.23
CA PHE A 426 3.94 20.22 10.00
C PHE A 426 3.13 21.52 10.15
N HIS A 427 3.20 22.19 11.31
CA HIS A 427 2.37 23.38 11.61
C HIS A 427 2.54 24.55 10.61
N LYS A 428 3.73 24.70 10.00
CA LYS A 428 3.99 25.75 9.00
C LYS A 428 3.64 25.29 7.58
N ASP A 429 3.73 24.00 7.31
CA ASP A 429 3.58 23.45 5.96
C ASP A 429 2.11 23.26 5.60
N VAL A 430 1.27 22.81 6.53
CA VAL A 430 -0.18 22.63 6.28
C VAL A 430 -0.84 23.92 5.77
N PRO A 431 -0.62 25.11 6.36
CA PRO A 431 -1.12 26.37 5.79
C PRO A 431 -0.56 26.72 4.41
N ARG A 432 0.68 26.33 4.11
CA ARG A 432 1.30 26.52 2.78
C ARG A 432 0.63 25.59 1.76
N TYR A 433 0.47 24.31 2.07
CA TYR A 433 -0.21 23.34 1.21
C TYR A 433 -1.68 23.69 0.99
N ARG A 434 -2.39 24.23 2.00
CA ARG A 434 -3.75 24.75 1.82
C ARG A 434 -3.84 25.84 0.75
N LYS A 435 -2.82 26.72 0.67
CA LYS A 435 -2.77 27.76 -0.38
C LYS A 435 -2.51 27.16 -1.76
N LEU A 436 -1.65 26.15 -1.84
CA LEU A 436 -1.37 25.38 -3.06
C LEU A 436 -2.62 24.66 -3.57
N ILE A 437 -3.38 24.02 -2.66
CA ILE A 437 -4.56 23.21 -2.97
C ILE A 437 -5.81 24.06 -3.21
N GLY A 438 -5.91 25.24 -2.58
CA GLY A 438 -7.06 26.14 -2.71
C GLY A 438 -7.57 26.40 -4.14
N PRO A 439 -6.70 26.63 -5.14
CA PRO A 439 -7.12 26.79 -6.53
C PRO A 439 -7.39 25.47 -7.28
N PHE A 440 -6.96 24.31 -6.77
CA PHE A 440 -6.96 23.04 -7.50
C PHE A 440 -8.32 22.72 -8.15
N PHE A 441 -9.38 22.58 -7.35
CA PHE A 441 -10.71 22.25 -7.89
C PHE A 441 -11.34 23.35 -8.74
N LYS A 442 -10.90 24.60 -8.57
CA LYS A 442 -11.36 25.74 -9.39
C LYS A 442 -10.67 25.80 -10.75
N GLY A 443 -9.47 25.23 -10.85
CA GLY A 443 -8.71 25.12 -12.10
C GLY A 443 -9.13 23.96 -12.99
N ILE A 444 -10.11 23.15 -12.57
CA ILE A 444 -10.61 22.02 -13.35
C ILE A 444 -11.57 22.53 -14.43
N GLU A 445 -11.16 22.40 -15.68
CA GLU A 445 -11.98 22.79 -16.83
C GLU A 445 -13.01 21.72 -17.20
N PRO A 446 -14.23 22.12 -17.62
CA PRO A 446 -15.24 21.19 -18.11
C PRO A 446 -14.78 20.38 -19.32
N VAL A 447 -15.12 19.10 -19.32
CA VAL A 447 -14.81 18.17 -20.43
C VAL A 447 -16.07 17.92 -21.25
N ASN A 448 -15.94 17.89 -22.57
CA ASN A 448 -17.05 17.55 -23.46
C ASN A 448 -17.36 16.04 -23.42
N ASP A 449 -18.64 15.67 -23.62
CA ASP A 449 -19.08 14.28 -23.52
C ASP A 449 -18.34 13.35 -24.50
N GLN A 450 -18.03 13.82 -25.71
CA GLN A 450 -17.34 13.01 -26.72
C GLN A 450 -15.94 12.59 -26.27
N ALA A 451 -15.15 13.51 -25.72
CA ALA A 451 -13.81 13.27 -25.22
C ALA A 451 -13.82 12.34 -24.00
N PHE A 452 -14.78 12.53 -23.10
CA PHE A 452 -15.01 11.62 -21.98
C PHE A 452 -15.33 10.21 -22.46
N TRP A 453 -16.34 10.04 -23.31
CA TRP A 453 -16.76 8.71 -23.78
C TRP A 453 -15.70 8.01 -24.64
N SER A 454 -14.90 8.77 -25.39
CA SER A 454 -13.75 8.21 -26.13
C SER A 454 -12.73 7.59 -25.18
N GLU A 455 -12.36 8.29 -24.09
CA GLU A 455 -11.41 7.77 -23.11
C GLU A 455 -11.97 6.54 -22.36
N ILE A 456 -13.24 6.56 -21.97
CA ILE A 456 -13.89 5.42 -21.31
C ILE A 456 -13.99 4.19 -22.22
N TYR A 457 -14.19 4.40 -23.52
CA TYR A 457 -14.19 3.33 -24.52
C TYR A 457 -12.79 2.72 -24.69
N GLU A 458 -11.74 3.55 -24.80
CA GLU A 458 -10.36 3.08 -24.85
C GLU A 458 -9.98 2.27 -23.60
N LEU A 459 -10.36 2.77 -22.41
CA LEU A 459 -10.13 2.08 -21.14
C LEU A 459 -10.80 0.70 -21.12
N SER A 460 -12.06 0.62 -21.59
CA SER A 460 -12.79 -0.65 -21.69
C SER A 460 -12.12 -1.65 -22.63
N ASN A 461 -11.59 -1.19 -23.76
CA ASN A 461 -10.91 -2.06 -24.72
C ASN A 461 -9.57 -2.56 -24.20
N LYS A 462 -8.78 -1.70 -23.53
CA LYS A 462 -7.53 -2.12 -22.87
C LYS A 462 -7.80 -3.18 -21.81
N GLN A 463 -8.81 -2.98 -20.98
CA GLN A 463 -9.21 -3.98 -19.97
C GLN A 463 -9.56 -5.33 -20.61
N LYS A 464 -10.32 -5.35 -21.72
CA LYS A 464 -10.64 -6.60 -22.43
C LYS A 464 -9.41 -7.28 -23.04
N ALA A 465 -8.43 -6.50 -23.49
CA ALA A 465 -7.23 -7.01 -24.16
C ALA A 465 -6.19 -7.53 -23.16
N GLU A 466 -5.96 -6.78 -22.08
CA GLU A 466 -4.86 -7.02 -21.13
C GLU A 466 -5.31 -7.88 -19.93
N LEU A 467 -6.55 -7.72 -19.49
CA LEU A 467 -7.05 -8.41 -18.30
C LEU A 467 -7.75 -9.71 -18.70
N LYS A 468 -7.05 -10.84 -18.49
CA LYS A 468 -7.57 -12.20 -18.71
C LYS A 468 -8.50 -12.66 -17.58
N PHE A 469 -9.48 -11.84 -17.20
CA PHE A 469 -10.42 -12.23 -16.14
C PHE A 469 -11.34 -13.35 -16.63
N ASN A 470 -11.48 -14.38 -15.80
CA ASN A 470 -12.50 -15.38 -16.01
C ASN A 470 -13.86 -14.81 -15.59
N ARG A 471 -14.54 -14.13 -16.53
CA ARG A 471 -15.84 -13.48 -16.29
C ARG A 471 -16.89 -14.47 -15.79
N GLN A 472 -16.84 -15.72 -16.25
CA GLN A 472 -17.75 -16.77 -15.81
C GLN A 472 -17.59 -17.06 -14.31
N LEU A 473 -16.35 -17.19 -13.80
CA LEU A 473 -16.10 -17.37 -12.38
C LEU A 473 -16.51 -16.13 -11.57
N THR A 474 -16.27 -14.92 -12.07
CA THR A 474 -16.72 -13.69 -11.39
C THR A 474 -18.24 -13.64 -11.26
N PHE A 475 -18.97 -13.95 -12.33
CA PHE A 475 -20.43 -13.98 -12.30
C PHE A 475 -20.95 -15.11 -11.41
N GLN A 476 -20.28 -16.26 -11.40
CA GLN A 476 -20.65 -17.36 -10.51
C GLN A 476 -20.46 -16.95 -9.05
N GLN A 477 -19.34 -16.33 -8.70
CA GLN A 477 -19.13 -15.78 -7.36
C GLN A 477 -20.18 -14.72 -6.98
N LEU A 478 -20.53 -13.81 -7.90
CA LEU A 478 -21.58 -12.81 -7.65
C LEU A 478 -22.94 -13.48 -7.39
N TYR A 479 -23.26 -14.52 -8.15
CA TYR A 479 -24.47 -15.31 -7.95
C TYR A 479 -24.45 -16.04 -6.60
N ASP A 480 -23.44 -16.86 -6.34
CA ASP A 480 -23.35 -17.72 -5.16
C ASP A 480 -23.35 -16.90 -3.86
N LEU A 481 -22.59 -15.80 -3.83
CA LEU A 481 -22.44 -14.98 -2.62
C LEU A 481 -23.65 -14.09 -2.34
N PHE A 482 -24.37 -13.65 -3.37
CA PHE A 482 -25.39 -12.60 -3.21
C PHE A 482 -26.75 -12.98 -3.76
N ILE A 483 -26.85 -13.36 -5.04
CA ILE A 483 -28.16 -13.68 -5.65
C ILE A 483 -28.76 -14.93 -5.02
N GLY A 484 -28.00 -16.01 -4.89
CA GLY A 484 -28.46 -17.25 -4.28
C GLY A 484 -28.74 -17.11 -2.78
N LYS A 485 -27.88 -16.36 -2.07
CA LYS A 485 -27.99 -16.16 -0.61
C LYS A 485 -29.16 -15.28 -0.21
N TYR A 486 -29.41 -14.20 -0.95
CA TYR A 486 -30.42 -13.17 -0.62
C TYR A 486 -31.61 -13.19 -1.58
N ARG A 487 -31.92 -14.37 -2.13
CA ARG A 487 -32.92 -14.52 -3.20
C ARG A 487 -34.31 -14.01 -2.82
N SER A 488 -34.76 -14.29 -1.59
CA SER A 488 -36.12 -13.93 -1.16
C SER A 488 -36.26 -12.41 -1.15
N GLU A 489 -35.33 -11.75 -0.48
CA GLU A 489 -35.32 -10.30 -0.32
C GLU A 489 -35.14 -9.58 -1.65
N ILE A 490 -34.37 -10.16 -2.59
CA ILE A 490 -34.21 -9.62 -3.94
C ILE A 490 -35.50 -9.73 -4.74
N LEU A 491 -36.17 -10.89 -4.70
CA LEU A 491 -37.41 -11.09 -5.44
C LEU A 491 -38.53 -10.22 -4.89
N ASP A 492 -38.70 -10.16 -3.57
CA ASP A 492 -39.71 -9.35 -2.89
C ASP A 492 -39.56 -7.86 -3.25
N ASP A 493 -38.34 -7.31 -3.12
CA ASP A 493 -38.08 -5.91 -3.45
C ASP A 493 -38.29 -5.62 -4.96
N PHE A 494 -38.01 -6.59 -5.84
CA PHE A 494 -38.19 -6.43 -7.28
C PHE A 494 -39.67 -6.42 -7.69
N GLU A 495 -40.55 -7.04 -6.91
CA GLU A 495 -42.01 -6.94 -7.09
C GLU A 495 -42.57 -5.60 -6.57
N ASP A 496 -41.98 -5.07 -5.50
CA ASP A 496 -42.37 -3.80 -4.89
C ASP A 496 -41.92 -2.57 -5.73
N MET A 497 -40.76 -2.65 -6.38
CA MET A 497 -40.21 -1.58 -7.20
C MET A 497 -40.89 -1.50 -8.58
N GLU A 498 -41.55 -0.38 -8.88
CA GLU A 498 -42.29 -0.16 -10.13
C GLU A 498 -41.45 -0.43 -11.40
N GLU A 499 -40.25 0.16 -11.51
CA GLU A 499 -39.33 -0.06 -12.64
C GLU A 499 -38.93 -1.54 -12.79
N SER A 500 -38.79 -2.27 -11.68
CA SER A 500 -38.37 -3.68 -11.68
C SER A 500 -39.50 -4.62 -12.09
N ARG A 501 -40.72 -4.33 -11.62
CA ARG A 501 -41.93 -5.06 -11.96
C ARG A 501 -42.27 -4.93 -13.44
N ASP A 502 -42.19 -3.72 -13.99
CA ASP A 502 -42.48 -3.46 -15.41
C ASP A 502 -41.50 -4.21 -16.33
N LEU A 503 -40.25 -4.36 -15.91
CA LEU A 503 -39.21 -5.08 -16.65
C LEU A 503 -39.14 -6.58 -16.31
N GLN A 504 -40.01 -7.06 -15.42
CA GLN A 504 -40.12 -8.44 -14.97
C GLN A 504 -38.80 -9.00 -14.44
N PHE A 505 -38.06 -8.21 -13.65
CA PHE A 505 -36.76 -8.65 -13.14
C PHE A 505 -36.87 -9.82 -12.16
N ALA A 506 -37.88 -9.85 -11.29
CA ALA A 506 -38.09 -10.97 -10.37
C ALA A 506 -38.18 -12.31 -11.12
N LYS A 507 -39.08 -12.39 -12.10
CA LYS A 507 -39.23 -13.58 -12.96
C LYS A 507 -37.93 -13.97 -13.69
N LYS A 508 -37.17 -13.00 -14.20
CA LYS A 508 -35.89 -13.28 -14.88
C LYS A 508 -34.82 -13.80 -13.92
N VAL A 509 -34.84 -13.36 -12.66
CA VAL A 509 -33.96 -13.88 -11.60
C VAL A 509 -34.37 -15.28 -11.19
N GLU A 510 -35.66 -15.55 -11.01
CA GLU A 510 -36.19 -16.91 -10.75
C GLU A 510 -35.75 -17.89 -11.82
N GLU A 511 -35.91 -17.55 -13.11
CA GLU A 511 -35.45 -18.39 -14.21
C GLU A 511 -33.95 -18.70 -14.14
N ILE A 512 -33.12 -17.77 -13.64
CA ILE A 512 -31.69 -18.00 -13.47
C ILE A 512 -31.44 -18.91 -12.28
N ILE A 513 -32.16 -18.72 -11.17
CA ILE A 513 -32.03 -19.55 -9.97
C ILE A 513 -32.37 -21.00 -10.31
N ASP A 514 -33.51 -21.23 -10.99
CA ASP A 514 -33.94 -22.56 -11.41
C ASP A 514 -32.88 -23.25 -12.28
N LEU A 515 -32.35 -22.55 -13.29
CA LEU A 515 -31.30 -23.08 -14.16
C LEU A 515 -30.01 -23.40 -13.40
N MET A 516 -29.62 -22.57 -12.42
CA MET A 516 -28.41 -22.78 -11.63
C MET A 516 -28.59 -23.97 -10.66
N GLU A 517 -29.77 -24.16 -10.08
CA GLU A 517 -30.10 -25.32 -9.26
C GLU A 517 -30.20 -26.63 -10.06
N GLU A 518 -30.69 -26.57 -11.30
CA GLU A 518 -30.71 -27.73 -12.20
C GLU A 518 -29.29 -28.16 -12.60
N CYS A 519 -28.40 -27.20 -12.87
CA CYS A 519 -27.00 -27.49 -13.16
C CYS A 519 -26.27 -28.10 -11.96
N SER A 520 -26.52 -27.63 -10.73
CA SER A 520 -25.86 -28.16 -9.53
C SER A 520 -26.32 -29.58 -9.16
N LYS A 521 -27.57 -29.95 -9.49
CA LYS A 521 -28.09 -31.33 -9.29
C LYS A 521 -27.54 -32.33 -10.30
N ASN A 522 -27.07 -31.86 -11.46
CA ASN A 522 -26.56 -32.68 -12.57
C ASN A 522 -25.02 -32.71 -12.66
N SER A 523 -24.32 -32.04 -11.73
CA SER A 523 -22.86 -32.01 -11.59
C SER A 523 -22.45 -32.89 -10.41
#